data_AF-A0A8H7J036-F1
#
_entry.id   AF-A0A8H7J036-F1
#
_cell.length_a   1.000
_cell.length_b   1.000
_cell.length_c   1.000
_cell.angle_alpha   90.00
_cell.angle_beta   90.00
_cell.angle_gamma   90.00
#
_symmetry.space_group_name_H-M   'P 1'
#
loop_
_entity.id
_entity.type
_entity.pdbx_description
1 polymer ?
#
loop_
_entity_poly.entity_id
_entity_poly.type
_entity_poly.pdbx_seq_one_letter_code
_entity_poly.pdbx_strand_id
1 'polypeptide(L)'
;MGKAEAGSTKWVANKMKSKGLQRLRWWCEICQKQCRDANGFKCHVQSESHVRQMQVVGEDPRKFINNFSNDFQRDFVSLLRTAHNEKWISSNKFYNEYIRDKEHVHMNATKWPSLTEFVKHLGREGIVHVKEDEKDGLMIAWRDTSIAAVQRKEEIAEQEAAEARSGAGEDKMLKRMAKRAAEEAEAKKAIEAKRAAAAAAAQPKQNPTPPAEGASPQEENKADVSPAEEVKKDGDEPPVAAAPVKLSFGLKAKAAPPNKAGLGQMKSQSIFKRKKDDTVEPKPVKKVKL
;
A
#
# COMPACT_ATOMS: atom_id res chain seq x y z
N MET A 1 39.11 16.08 18.61
CA MET A 1 39.05 16.15 17.13
C MET A 1 37.87 17.02 16.73
N GLY A 2 38.12 18.20 16.15
CA GLY A 2 37.04 19.08 15.68
C GLY A 2 36.32 18.54 14.44
N LYS A 3 35.09 19.02 14.19
CA LYS A 3 34.43 18.85 12.88
C LYS A 3 35.28 19.59 11.83
N ALA A 4 35.50 18.98 10.66
CA ALA A 4 36.18 19.66 9.56
C ALA A 4 35.24 20.68 8.88
N GLU A 5 35.78 21.80 8.42
CA GLU A 5 35.01 22.86 7.76
C GLU A 5 34.38 22.37 6.45
N ALA A 6 33.16 22.85 6.17
CA ALA A 6 32.43 22.47 4.96
C ALA A 6 33.23 22.83 3.69
N GLY A 7 33.23 21.95 2.69
CA GLY A 7 34.01 22.12 1.46
C GLY A 7 35.50 21.80 1.56
N SER A 8 36.10 21.76 2.76
CA SER A 8 37.51 21.36 2.95
C SER A 8 37.79 19.97 2.36
N THR A 9 38.98 19.75 1.79
CA THR A 9 39.41 18.43 1.27
C THR A 9 39.26 17.31 2.31
N LYS A 10 39.51 17.63 3.59
CA LYS A 10 39.32 16.73 4.74
C LYS A 10 37.84 16.44 5.01
N TRP A 11 36.94 17.40 4.81
CA TRP A 11 35.49 17.22 4.91
C TRP A 11 34.95 16.38 3.74
N VAL A 12 35.38 16.65 2.51
CA VAL A 12 35.02 15.86 1.32
C VAL A 12 35.48 14.41 1.49
N ALA A 13 36.73 14.18 1.89
CA ALA A 13 37.26 12.84 2.14
C ALA A 13 36.50 12.11 3.27
N ASN A 14 36.07 12.82 4.32
CA ASN A 14 35.25 12.25 5.39
C ASN A 14 33.82 11.92 4.91
N LYS A 15 33.15 12.82 4.18
CA LYS A 15 31.84 12.55 3.56
C LYS A 15 31.93 11.35 2.60
N MET A 16 32.96 11.26 1.75
CA MET A 16 33.20 10.09 0.89
C MET A 16 33.38 8.78 1.69
N LYS A 17 34.25 8.76 2.70
CA LYS A 17 34.45 7.59 3.58
C LYS A 17 33.15 7.18 4.30
N SER A 18 32.29 8.15 4.63
CA SER A 18 30.97 7.91 5.23
C SER A 18 29.90 7.43 4.25
N LYS A 19 30.07 7.57 2.92
CA LYS A 19 29.14 7.02 1.91
C LYS A 19 29.30 5.50 1.76
N GLY A 20 30.53 5.00 1.90
CA GLY A 20 30.82 3.56 1.87
C GLY A 20 30.46 2.80 3.15
N LEU A 21 29.75 3.41 4.10
CA LEU A 21 29.40 2.82 5.39
C LEU A 21 27.87 2.64 5.47
N GLN A 22 27.37 1.62 4.78
CA GLN A 22 25.95 1.53 4.39
C GLN A 22 24.98 1.05 5.49
N ARG A 23 25.45 0.64 6.68
CA ARG A 23 24.58 0.10 7.74
C ARG A 23 24.63 0.95 9.00
N LEU A 24 23.51 1.59 9.34
CA LEU A 24 23.29 2.43 10.53
C LEU A 24 23.38 1.72 11.90
N ARG A 25 23.76 0.42 11.94
CA ARG A 25 23.85 -0.40 13.16
C ARG A 25 24.72 0.23 14.27
N TRP A 26 25.71 1.03 13.89
CA TRP A 26 26.75 1.59 14.78
C TRP A 26 26.72 3.13 14.79
N TRP A 27 25.53 3.73 14.75
CA TRP A 27 25.32 5.17 14.85
C TRP A 27 25.13 5.62 16.31
N CYS A 28 25.69 6.78 16.67
CA CYS A 28 25.41 7.47 17.93
C CYS A 28 24.75 8.82 17.66
N GLU A 29 23.50 8.97 18.09
CA GLU A 29 22.67 10.16 17.87
C GLU A 29 23.24 11.39 18.59
N ILE A 30 23.52 11.25 19.90
CA ILE A 30 24.07 12.30 20.78
C ILE A 30 25.34 12.94 20.19
N CYS A 31 26.17 12.11 19.55
CA CYS A 31 27.44 12.54 18.97
C CYS A 31 27.36 12.83 17.46
N GLN A 32 26.21 12.61 16.83
CA GLN A 32 25.98 12.64 15.37
C GLN A 32 27.08 11.89 14.59
N LYS A 33 27.41 10.68 15.04
CA LYS A 33 28.62 9.97 14.61
C LYS A 33 28.34 8.52 14.22
N GLN A 34 28.76 8.18 12.99
CA GLN A 34 28.77 6.80 12.50
C GLN A 34 30.11 6.12 12.85
N CYS A 35 30.05 5.01 13.59
CA CYS A 35 31.19 4.14 13.83
C CYS A 35 31.24 3.02 12.77
N ARG A 36 32.44 2.54 12.45
CA ARG A 36 32.65 1.61 11.34
C ARG A 36 32.21 0.17 11.65
N ASP A 37 32.27 -0.19 12.92
CA ASP A 37 32.17 -1.55 13.43
C ASP A 37 31.76 -1.57 14.92
N ALA A 38 31.54 -2.75 15.48
CA ALA A 38 31.13 -2.93 16.88
C ALA A 38 32.18 -2.44 17.89
N ASN A 39 33.47 -2.65 17.62
CA ASN A 39 34.55 -2.23 18.51
C ASN A 39 34.74 -0.71 18.43
N GLY A 40 34.72 -0.13 17.22
CA GLY A 40 34.71 1.32 17.03
C GLY A 40 33.52 2.03 17.69
N PHE A 41 32.36 1.37 17.78
CA PHE A 41 31.21 1.87 18.56
C PHE A 41 31.46 1.77 20.08
N LYS A 42 31.95 0.63 20.58
CA LYS A 42 32.31 0.44 22.00
C LYS A 42 33.33 1.49 22.47
N CYS A 43 34.45 1.63 21.75
CA CYS A 43 35.47 2.64 22.05
C CYS A 43 34.94 4.07 21.93
N HIS A 44 33.92 4.33 21.10
CA HIS A 44 33.29 5.65 21.02
C HIS A 44 32.44 5.95 22.26
N VAL A 45 31.59 5.02 22.70
CA VAL A 45 30.77 5.18 23.92
C VAL A 45 31.65 5.32 25.16
N GLN A 46 32.78 4.63 25.19
CA GLN A 46 33.78 4.73 26.27
C GLN A 46 34.66 6.00 26.21
N SER A 47 34.59 6.80 25.14
CA SER A 47 35.43 8.00 25.00
C SER A 47 34.89 9.20 25.78
N GLU A 48 35.77 9.98 26.39
CA GLU A 48 35.42 11.21 27.13
C GLU A 48 34.51 12.16 26.34
N SER A 49 34.71 12.26 25.01
CA SER A 49 33.86 13.08 24.14
C SER A 49 32.40 12.64 24.09
N HIS A 50 32.11 11.34 24.21
CA HIS A 50 30.74 10.85 24.35
C HIS A 50 30.25 11.04 25.79
N VAL A 51 31.07 10.67 26.79
CA VAL A 51 30.71 10.79 28.21
C VAL A 51 30.34 12.23 28.60
N ARG A 52 31.12 13.23 28.14
CA ARG A 52 30.85 14.66 28.38
C ARG A 52 29.57 15.15 27.70
N GLN A 53 29.23 14.63 26.52
CA GLN A 53 27.94 14.95 25.89
C GLN A 53 26.79 14.26 26.61
N MET A 54 26.99 13.03 27.11
CA MET A 54 26.01 12.30 27.91
C MET A 54 25.74 12.96 29.27
N GLN A 55 26.74 13.63 29.87
CA GLN A 55 26.56 14.47 31.06
C GLN A 55 25.61 15.65 30.77
N VAL A 56 25.83 16.40 29.68
CA VAL A 56 24.94 17.50 29.27
C VAL A 56 23.52 17.00 28.93
N VAL A 57 23.39 15.81 28.33
CA VAL A 57 22.07 15.18 28.13
C VAL A 57 21.45 14.74 29.47
N GLY A 58 22.25 14.36 30.46
CA GLY A 58 21.81 13.99 31.80
C GLY A 58 21.34 15.15 32.68
N GLU A 59 21.77 16.39 32.39
CA GLU A 59 21.27 17.60 33.05
C GLU A 59 19.77 17.83 32.75
N ASP A 60 19.35 17.64 31.50
CA ASP A 60 18.05 18.07 30.98
C ASP A 60 17.43 17.03 30.00
N PRO A 61 17.35 15.72 30.34
CA PRO A 61 17.10 14.65 29.36
C PRO A 61 15.75 14.77 28.63
N ARG A 62 14.73 15.32 29.29
CA ARG A 62 13.41 15.58 28.68
C ARG A 62 13.50 16.57 27.52
N LYS A 63 14.37 17.56 27.62
CA LYS A 63 14.58 18.59 26.58
C LYS A 63 15.22 18.00 25.34
N PHE A 64 16.25 17.17 25.50
CA PHE A 64 16.88 16.46 24.39
C PHE A 64 15.92 15.49 23.70
N ILE A 65 15.20 14.66 24.47
CA ILE A 65 14.20 13.73 23.91
C ILE A 65 13.09 14.48 23.16
N ASN A 66 12.60 15.61 23.69
CA ASN A 66 11.60 16.44 23.01
C ASN A 66 12.15 17.05 21.71
N ASN A 67 13.38 17.57 21.71
CA ASN A 67 14.01 18.10 20.51
C ASN A 67 14.16 17.02 19.42
N PHE A 68 14.75 15.86 19.76
CA PHE A 68 14.85 14.73 18.83
C PHE A 68 13.48 14.26 18.32
N SER A 69 12.44 14.29 19.16
CA SER A 69 11.06 13.96 18.76
C SER A 69 10.47 14.97 17.76
N ASN A 70 10.74 16.26 17.97
CA ASN A 70 10.27 17.35 17.11
C ASN A 70 11.00 17.36 15.77
N ASP A 71 12.32 17.17 15.77
CA ASP A 71 13.14 17.02 14.56
C ASP A 71 12.69 15.79 13.76
N PHE A 72 12.54 14.63 14.41
CA PHE A 72 12.02 13.41 13.80
C PHE A 72 10.64 13.63 13.16
N GLN A 73 9.69 14.22 13.90
CA GLN A 73 8.34 14.47 13.42
C GLN A 73 8.31 15.45 12.22
N ARG A 74 9.10 16.54 12.28
CA ARG A 74 9.25 17.48 11.15
C ARG A 74 9.77 16.76 9.91
N ASP A 75 10.88 16.02 10.04
CA ASP A 75 11.60 15.47 8.89
C ASP A 75 10.85 14.27 8.29
N PHE A 76 10.21 13.45 9.12
CA PHE A 76 9.33 12.35 8.70
C PHE A 76 8.12 12.88 7.90
N VAL A 77 7.45 13.92 8.40
CA VAL A 77 6.32 14.55 7.70
C VAL A 77 6.78 15.29 6.43
N SER A 78 7.95 15.95 6.46
CA SER A 78 8.54 16.58 5.28
C SER A 78 8.83 15.57 4.18
N LEU A 79 9.40 14.42 4.51
CA LEU A 79 9.65 13.36 3.53
C LEU A 79 8.32 12.77 2.99
N LEU A 80 7.32 12.58 3.86
CA LEU A 80 6.01 12.04 3.45
C LEU A 80 5.30 12.97 2.45
N ARG A 81 5.39 14.30 2.68
CA ARG A 81 4.89 15.37 1.79
C ARG A 81 5.58 15.43 0.42
N THR A 82 6.80 14.91 0.30
CA THR A 82 7.61 14.99 -0.93
C THR A 82 7.65 13.68 -1.70
N ALA A 83 7.48 12.53 -1.03
CA ALA A 83 7.66 11.22 -1.64
C ALA A 83 6.36 10.45 -1.95
N HIS A 84 5.29 10.64 -1.15
CA HIS A 84 4.05 9.85 -1.28
C HIS A 84 2.77 10.68 -1.23
N ASN A 85 2.77 11.82 -0.55
CA ASN A 85 1.63 12.74 -0.45
C ASN A 85 0.39 11.99 0.08
N GLU A 86 -0.76 12.10 -0.60
CA GLU A 86 -2.03 11.46 -0.20
C GLU A 86 -2.09 9.95 -0.51
N LYS A 87 -1.00 9.35 -1.02
CA LYS A 87 -0.95 7.91 -1.32
C LYS A 87 -0.75 7.07 -0.06
N TRP A 88 -1.60 6.07 0.11
CA TRP A 88 -1.46 5.05 1.15
C TRP A 88 -0.18 4.22 1.00
N ILE A 89 0.60 4.14 2.09
CA ILE A 89 1.80 3.30 2.20
C ILE A 89 1.90 2.68 3.61
N SER A 90 2.36 1.43 3.71
CA SER A 90 2.66 0.80 5.01
C SER A 90 3.74 1.59 5.76
N SER A 91 3.47 1.91 7.03
CA SER A 91 4.36 2.70 7.89
C SER A 91 5.75 2.09 7.98
N ASN A 92 5.86 0.76 8.06
CA ASN A 92 7.14 0.06 8.11
C ASN A 92 7.96 0.27 6.82
N LYS A 93 7.29 0.29 5.66
CA LYS A 93 7.96 0.51 4.36
C LYS A 93 8.47 1.95 4.25
N PHE A 94 7.66 2.92 4.69
CA PHE A 94 8.05 4.33 4.70
C PHE A 94 9.14 4.64 5.74
N TYR A 95 9.11 4.05 6.94
CA TYR A 95 10.18 4.21 7.93
C TYR A 95 11.52 3.68 7.42
N ASN A 96 11.52 2.53 6.71
CA ASN A 96 12.71 1.99 6.04
C ASN A 96 13.19 2.84 4.83
N GLU A 97 12.37 3.78 4.35
CA GLU A 97 12.76 4.79 3.36
C GLU A 97 13.35 6.04 4.03
N TYR A 98 12.74 6.49 5.12
CA TYR A 98 13.21 7.59 5.96
C TYR A 98 14.63 7.34 6.51
N ILE A 99 14.91 6.16 7.08
CA ILE A 99 16.25 5.82 7.61
C ILE A 99 17.29 5.46 6.53
N ARG A 100 17.04 5.77 5.25
CA ARG A 100 18.10 5.67 4.20
C ARG A 100 19.10 6.81 4.31
N ASP A 101 18.66 7.99 4.77
CA ASP A 101 19.60 9.00 5.24
C ASP A 101 20.01 8.70 6.68
N LYS A 102 21.25 9.07 7.01
CA LYS A 102 21.89 8.95 8.32
C LYS A 102 21.96 10.28 9.07
N GLU A 103 21.59 11.38 8.41
CA GLU A 103 21.49 12.71 9.01
C GLU A 103 20.06 12.96 9.56
N HIS A 104 19.15 12.01 9.33
CA HIS A 104 17.84 11.88 10.00
C HIS A 104 17.94 11.22 11.39
N VAL A 105 17.15 11.72 12.35
CA VAL A 105 17.03 11.18 13.71
C VAL A 105 16.40 9.78 13.69
N HIS A 106 16.97 8.79 14.39
CA HIS A 106 16.37 7.46 14.47
C HIS A 106 15.28 7.36 15.56
N MET A 107 14.20 6.59 15.33
CA MET A 107 13.04 6.43 16.25
C MET A 107 13.44 6.24 17.73
N ASN A 108 14.47 5.42 17.97
CA ASN A 108 15.01 5.10 19.30
C ASN A 108 15.48 6.31 20.14
N ALA A 109 15.66 7.49 19.54
CA ALA A 109 16.02 8.74 20.22
C ALA A 109 14.82 9.61 20.62
N THR A 110 13.60 9.21 20.20
CA THR A 110 12.37 9.97 20.40
C THR A 110 11.61 9.54 21.66
N LYS A 111 10.53 10.26 21.98
CA LYS A 111 9.59 9.92 23.07
C LYS A 111 8.71 8.69 22.78
N TRP A 112 8.68 8.17 21.55
CA TRP A 112 7.79 7.07 21.16
C TRP A 112 8.52 5.72 21.18
N PRO A 113 8.07 4.72 21.96
CA PRO A 113 8.72 3.41 22.04
C PRO A 113 8.49 2.51 20.81
N SER A 114 7.55 2.87 19.93
CA SER A 114 7.27 2.13 18.70
C SER A 114 6.77 3.04 17.56
N LEU A 115 7.05 2.63 16.32
CA LEU A 115 6.51 3.27 15.12
C LEU A 115 4.97 3.28 15.12
N THR A 116 4.34 2.22 15.59
CA THR A 116 2.88 2.12 15.73
C THR A 116 2.32 3.22 16.62
N GLU A 117 2.99 3.53 17.75
CA GLU A 117 2.55 4.59 18.66
C GLU A 117 2.78 5.99 18.09
N PHE A 118 3.90 6.21 17.40
CA PHE A 118 4.16 7.45 16.67
C PHE A 118 3.11 7.70 15.58
N VAL A 119 2.75 6.68 14.78
CA VAL A 119 1.69 6.81 13.77
C VAL A 119 0.33 7.08 14.42
N LYS A 120 0.02 6.44 15.57
CA LYS A 120 -1.18 6.76 16.37
C LYS A 120 -1.10 8.13 17.08
N HIS A 121 0.06 8.77 17.17
CA HIS A 121 0.21 10.17 17.58
C HIS A 121 -0.13 11.10 16.40
N LEU A 122 0.50 10.90 15.23
CA LEU A 122 0.21 11.67 14.00
C LEU A 122 -1.26 11.62 13.57
N GLY A 123 -1.93 10.47 13.77
CA GLY A 123 -3.36 10.32 13.53
C GLY A 123 -4.24 11.12 14.51
N ARG A 124 -3.84 11.23 15.78
CA ARG A 124 -4.52 12.06 16.80
C ARG A 124 -4.30 13.56 16.58
N GLU A 125 -3.12 13.94 16.08
CA GLU A 125 -2.83 15.31 15.65
C GLU A 125 -3.46 15.66 14.29
N GLY A 126 -4.09 14.69 13.60
CA GLY A 126 -4.75 14.89 12.32
C GLY A 126 -3.82 15.07 11.10
N ILE A 127 -2.49 15.12 11.30
CA ILE A 127 -1.47 15.38 10.27
C ILE A 127 -1.45 14.29 9.18
N VAL A 128 -1.82 13.06 9.55
CA VAL A 128 -1.74 11.86 8.70
C VAL A 128 -3.02 11.05 8.86
N HIS A 129 -3.58 10.58 7.73
CA HIS A 129 -4.63 9.57 7.73
C HIS A 129 -4.02 8.21 8.03
N VAL A 130 -4.56 7.52 9.04
CA VAL A 130 -4.09 6.20 9.49
C VAL A 130 -5.18 5.17 9.21
N LYS A 131 -4.80 4.04 8.62
CA LYS A 131 -5.67 2.86 8.40
C LYS A 131 -4.94 1.62 8.90
N GLU A 132 -5.64 0.71 9.57
CA GLU A 132 -5.09 -0.59 9.97
C GLU A 132 -5.50 -1.65 8.93
N ASP A 133 -4.51 -2.29 8.31
CA ASP A 133 -4.68 -3.38 7.36
C ASP A 133 -4.11 -4.68 7.94
N GLU A 134 -4.86 -5.78 7.82
CA GLU A 134 -4.51 -7.09 8.40
C GLU A 134 -3.16 -7.65 7.90
N LYS A 135 -2.74 -7.26 6.69
CA LYS A 135 -1.60 -7.85 5.99
C LYS A 135 -0.30 -7.06 6.10
N ASP A 136 -0.38 -5.73 6.00
CA ASP A 136 0.78 -4.81 5.96
C ASP A 136 0.86 -3.88 7.19
N GLY A 137 -0.05 -4.05 8.16
CA GLY A 137 -0.11 -3.30 9.41
C GLY A 137 -0.71 -1.90 9.24
N LEU A 138 -0.19 -0.92 9.99
CA LEU A 138 -0.65 0.47 9.87
C LEU A 138 -0.18 1.06 8.54
N MET A 139 -1.13 1.44 7.69
CA MET A 139 -0.91 2.32 6.55
C MET A 139 -1.09 3.78 6.93
N ILE A 140 -0.32 4.64 6.26
CA ILE A 140 -0.35 6.08 6.36
C ILE A 140 -0.54 6.74 5.00
N ALA A 141 -1.27 7.85 4.97
CA ALA A 141 -1.34 8.79 3.86
C ALA A 141 -1.29 10.22 4.44
N TRP A 142 -0.53 11.14 3.85
CA TRP A 142 -0.45 12.51 4.37
C TRP A 142 -1.80 13.24 4.18
N ARG A 143 -2.24 13.99 5.19
CA ARG A 143 -3.36 14.93 5.04
C ARG A 143 -2.83 16.28 4.58
N ASP A 144 -3.11 16.65 3.33
CA ASP A 144 -2.91 18.05 2.93
C ASP A 144 -3.85 18.95 3.73
N THR A 145 -3.23 19.89 4.44
CA THR A 145 -3.82 20.82 5.40
C THR A 145 -3.52 22.27 5.01
N SER A 146 -2.93 22.48 3.83
CA SER A 146 -2.72 23.81 3.27
C SER A 146 -4.04 24.43 2.81
N ILE A 147 -4.21 25.74 3.00
CA ILE A 147 -5.42 26.47 2.60
C ILE A 147 -5.69 26.27 1.11
N ALA A 148 -4.65 26.29 0.27
CA ALA A 148 -4.76 26.04 -1.18
C ALA A 148 -5.13 24.59 -1.55
N ALA A 149 -5.08 23.63 -0.64
CA ALA A 149 -5.60 22.27 -0.86
C ALA A 149 -7.01 22.07 -0.29
N VAL A 150 -7.35 22.81 0.77
CA VAL A 150 -8.72 22.91 1.28
C VAL A 150 -9.59 23.63 0.26
N GLN A 151 -9.19 24.82 -0.21
CA GLN A 151 -9.89 25.60 -1.25
C GLN A 151 -10.12 24.79 -2.53
N ARG A 152 -9.11 24.09 -3.07
CA ARG A 152 -9.32 23.23 -4.26
C ARG A 152 -10.30 22.09 -4.01
N LYS A 153 -10.42 21.58 -2.79
CA LYS A 153 -11.41 20.53 -2.44
C LYS A 153 -12.80 21.13 -2.21
N GLU A 154 -12.88 22.34 -1.67
CA GLU A 154 -14.12 23.13 -1.55
C GLU A 154 -14.64 23.58 -2.91
N GLU A 155 -13.78 24.06 -3.82
CA GLU A 155 -14.08 24.41 -5.21
C GLU A 155 -14.60 23.21 -6.01
N ILE A 156 -13.97 22.04 -5.86
CA ILE A 156 -14.45 20.80 -6.50
C ILE A 156 -15.78 20.36 -5.89
N ALA A 157 -15.93 20.37 -4.56
CA ALA A 157 -17.18 20.01 -3.90
C ALA A 157 -18.33 21.00 -4.21
N GLU A 158 -18.04 22.29 -4.37
CA GLU A 158 -19.01 23.29 -4.80
C GLU A 158 -19.38 23.11 -6.28
N GLN A 159 -18.43 22.76 -7.15
CA GLN A 159 -18.73 22.40 -8.55
C GLN A 159 -19.59 21.13 -8.64
N GLU A 160 -19.23 20.06 -7.94
CA GLU A 160 -20.03 18.82 -7.88
C GLU A 160 -21.42 19.07 -7.28
N ALA A 161 -21.53 19.86 -6.20
CA ALA A 161 -22.80 20.24 -5.61
C ALA A 161 -23.63 21.17 -6.52
N ALA A 162 -23.00 22.06 -7.28
CA ALA A 162 -23.67 22.92 -8.25
C ALA A 162 -24.16 22.14 -9.47
N GLU A 163 -23.39 21.18 -9.99
CA GLU A 163 -23.82 20.30 -11.07
C GLU A 163 -25.00 19.40 -10.62
N ALA A 164 -24.91 18.81 -9.42
CA ALA A 164 -25.98 18.02 -8.83
C ALA A 164 -27.25 18.85 -8.56
N ARG A 165 -27.11 20.08 -8.04
CA ARG A 165 -28.24 20.98 -7.75
C ARG A 165 -28.85 21.59 -9.01
N SER A 166 -28.06 21.74 -10.07
CA SER A 166 -28.52 22.28 -11.35
C SER A 166 -29.20 21.23 -12.24
N GLY A 167 -29.01 19.93 -11.99
CA GLY A 167 -29.48 18.84 -12.86
C GLY A 167 -28.89 18.85 -14.28
N ALA A 168 -28.02 19.81 -14.61
CA ALA A 168 -27.59 20.07 -15.99
C ALA A 168 -26.67 18.98 -16.56
N GLY A 169 -26.05 18.15 -15.72
CA GLY A 169 -25.37 16.92 -16.14
C GLY A 169 -26.36 15.85 -16.61
N GLU A 170 -27.44 15.66 -15.86
CA GLU A 170 -28.51 14.70 -16.16
C GLU A 170 -29.32 15.14 -17.37
N ASP A 171 -29.73 16.42 -17.46
CA ASP A 171 -30.43 16.96 -18.64
C ASP A 171 -29.57 16.85 -19.90
N LYS A 172 -28.27 17.18 -19.84
CA LYS A 172 -27.35 16.96 -20.97
C LYS A 172 -27.26 15.48 -21.36
N MET A 173 -27.26 14.54 -20.41
CA MET A 173 -27.23 13.11 -20.70
C MET A 173 -28.54 12.65 -21.36
N LEU A 174 -29.68 13.02 -20.79
CA LEU A 174 -31.02 12.71 -21.30
C LEU A 174 -31.22 13.29 -22.71
N LYS A 175 -30.83 14.54 -22.92
CA LYS A 175 -30.88 15.24 -24.21
C LYS A 175 -29.96 14.61 -25.26
N ARG A 176 -28.81 14.05 -24.85
CA ARG A 176 -27.91 13.29 -25.73
C ARG A 176 -28.49 11.92 -26.12
N MET A 177 -29.17 11.24 -25.20
CA MET A 177 -29.92 10.01 -25.50
C MET A 177 -31.10 10.29 -26.44
N ALA A 178 -31.92 11.29 -26.12
CA ALA A 178 -33.06 11.72 -26.93
C ALA A 178 -32.64 12.12 -28.35
N LYS A 179 -31.53 12.85 -28.51
CA LYS A 179 -30.99 13.18 -29.83
C LYS A 179 -30.58 11.94 -30.63
N ARG A 180 -29.86 10.98 -30.04
CA ARG A 180 -29.50 9.72 -30.73
C ARG A 180 -30.74 8.92 -31.13
N ALA A 181 -31.75 8.85 -30.26
CA ALA A 181 -33.00 8.16 -30.56
C ALA A 181 -33.78 8.83 -31.70
N ALA A 182 -33.76 10.16 -31.78
CA ALA A 182 -34.36 10.92 -32.89
C ALA A 182 -33.60 10.67 -34.22
N GLU A 183 -32.26 10.73 -34.20
CA GLU A 183 -31.42 10.44 -35.38
C GLU A 183 -31.63 9.01 -35.90
N GLU A 184 -31.75 8.01 -35.02
CA GLU A 184 -32.12 6.65 -35.41
C GLU A 184 -33.55 6.54 -35.97
N ALA A 185 -34.52 7.24 -35.38
CA ALA A 185 -35.91 7.20 -35.84
C ALA A 185 -36.06 7.88 -37.20
N GLU A 186 -35.34 8.98 -37.46
CA GLU A 186 -35.32 9.67 -38.74
C GLU A 186 -34.59 8.83 -39.80
N ALA A 187 -33.47 8.19 -39.46
CA ALA A 187 -32.79 7.24 -40.35
C ALA A 187 -33.71 6.04 -40.73
N LYS A 188 -34.44 5.46 -39.76
CA LYS A 188 -35.42 4.39 -40.01
C LYS A 188 -36.54 4.86 -40.94
N LYS A 189 -37.12 6.04 -40.70
CA LYS A 189 -38.13 6.66 -41.59
C LYS A 189 -37.59 6.96 -43.00
N ALA A 190 -36.35 7.41 -43.12
CA ALA A 190 -35.72 7.68 -44.43
C ALA A 190 -35.46 6.39 -45.23
N ILE A 191 -35.13 5.27 -44.56
CA ILE A 191 -35.02 3.95 -45.18
C ILE A 191 -36.41 3.44 -45.61
N GLU A 192 -37.42 3.59 -44.76
CA GLU A 192 -38.80 3.18 -45.04
C GLU A 192 -39.41 3.98 -46.20
N ALA A 193 -39.24 5.30 -46.21
CA ALA A 193 -39.69 6.17 -47.31
C ALA A 193 -39.01 5.82 -48.64
N LYS A 194 -37.71 5.49 -48.63
CA LYS A 194 -37.00 4.99 -49.84
C LYS A 194 -37.54 3.63 -50.28
N ARG A 195 -37.87 2.74 -49.35
CA ARG A 195 -38.47 1.42 -49.65
C ARG A 195 -39.88 1.56 -50.24
N ALA A 196 -40.69 2.48 -49.71
CA ALA A 196 -42.02 2.80 -50.23
C ALA A 196 -41.95 3.46 -51.62
N ALA A 197 -41.03 4.40 -51.85
CA ALA A 197 -40.81 5.00 -53.16
C ALA A 197 -40.34 3.98 -54.21
N ALA A 198 -39.45 3.06 -53.83
CA ALA A 198 -39.02 1.95 -54.69
C ALA A 198 -40.17 0.99 -55.03
N ALA A 199 -41.08 0.71 -54.08
CA ALA A 199 -42.28 -0.09 -54.34
C ALA A 199 -43.29 0.63 -55.25
N ALA A 200 -43.47 1.95 -55.08
CA ALA A 200 -44.35 2.76 -55.92
C ALA A 200 -43.85 2.89 -57.37
N ALA A 201 -42.53 2.82 -57.58
CA ALA A 201 -41.92 2.84 -58.92
C ALA A 201 -42.03 1.51 -59.70
N ALA A 202 -42.60 0.45 -59.10
CA ALA A 202 -42.49 -0.93 -59.58
C ALA A 202 -43.77 -1.52 -60.23
N GLN A 203 -44.76 -0.71 -60.65
CA GLN A 203 -46.01 -1.22 -61.24
C GLN A 203 -46.31 -0.73 -62.68
N PRO A 204 -46.36 -1.66 -63.67
CA PRO A 204 -47.24 -1.59 -64.84
C PRO A 204 -48.65 -2.15 -64.54
N LYS A 205 -49.54 -2.21 -65.54
CA LYS A 205 -51.02 -2.23 -65.36
C LYS A 205 -51.73 -3.57 -65.72
N GLN A 206 -53.00 -3.65 -65.26
CA GLN A 206 -54.19 -4.35 -65.83
C GLN A 206 -54.61 -5.75 -65.30
N ASN A 207 -55.84 -6.15 -65.67
CA ASN A 207 -56.91 -6.87 -64.94
C ASN A 207 -57.60 -7.93 -65.88
N PRO A 208 -58.67 -8.71 -65.54
CA PRO A 208 -59.22 -9.22 -64.25
C PRO A 208 -59.86 -10.67 -64.27
N THR A 209 -60.49 -11.13 -63.15
CA THR A 209 -61.71 -12.03 -63.02
C THR A 209 -61.61 -13.59 -63.22
N PRO A 210 -62.59 -14.45 -62.80
CA PRO A 210 -62.89 -14.88 -61.39
C PRO A 210 -63.12 -16.45 -61.20
N PRO A 211 -64.10 -17.03 -60.44
CA PRO A 211 -63.86 -17.58 -59.08
C PRO A 211 -64.44 -19.00 -58.73
N ALA A 212 -63.99 -19.57 -57.58
CA ALA A 212 -64.71 -20.45 -56.62
C ALA A 212 -63.78 -20.65 -55.39
N GLU A 213 -64.12 -20.34 -54.13
CA GLU A 213 -65.14 -20.91 -53.22
C GLU A 213 -64.78 -22.34 -52.72
N GLY A 214 -64.52 -22.60 -51.43
CA GLY A 214 -64.51 -21.69 -50.26
C GLY A 214 -64.07 -22.37 -48.93
N ALA A 215 -64.61 -21.86 -47.81
CA ALA A 215 -64.51 -22.35 -46.42
C ALA A 215 -63.18 -22.16 -45.62
N SER A 216 -63.29 -21.37 -44.54
CA SER A 216 -62.38 -21.26 -43.35
C SER A 216 -63.16 -21.78 -42.11
N PRO A 217 -62.78 -21.53 -40.83
CA PRO A 217 -61.52 -21.10 -40.18
C PRO A 217 -60.97 -22.27 -39.30
N GLN A 218 -60.23 -22.22 -38.17
CA GLN A 218 -59.70 -21.22 -37.20
C GLN A 218 -58.20 -21.60 -36.88
N GLU A 219 -57.36 -20.98 -36.03
CA GLU A 219 -57.49 -20.12 -34.82
C GLU A 219 -57.98 -20.85 -33.55
N GLU A 220 -57.61 -20.54 -32.30
CA GLU A 220 -56.71 -19.52 -31.72
C GLU A 220 -55.76 -20.11 -30.62
N ASN A 221 -54.82 -19.29 -30.14
CA ASN A 221 -54.34 -19.14 -28.74
C ASN A 221 -54.23 -20.37 -27.79
N LYS A 222 -53.01 -20.59 -27.26
CA LYS A 222 -52.62 -20.05 -25.93
C LYS A 222 -51.11 -20.05 -25.70
N ALA A 223 -50.67 -19.51 -24.56
CA ALA A 223 -49.26 -19.19 -24.26
C ALA A 223 -48.77 -19.76 -22.91
N ASP A 224 -47.45 -19.64 -22.75
CA ASP A 224 -46.67 -19.45 -21.50
C ASP A 224 -46.08 -20.69 -20.77
N VAL A 225 -45.05 -20.36 -19.96
CA VAL A 225 -44.26 -21.11 -18.97
C VAL A 225 -43.32 -22.24 -19.41
N SER A 226 -42.06 -22.10 -18.97
CA SER A 226 -41.03 -23.14 -18.76
C SER A 226 -41.12 -23.66 -17.29
N PRO A 227 -40.23 -24.51 -16.73
CA PRO A 227 -38.98 -25.08 -17.27
C PRO A 227 -38.63 -26.55 -16.90
N ALA A 228 -37.50 -27.00 -17.46
CA ALA A 228 -36.47 -27.90 -16.88
C ALA A 228 -36.80 -29.35 -16.42
N GLU A 229 -36.13 -30.30 -17.09
CA GLU A 229 -35.47 -31.49 -16.53
C GLU A 229 -34.15 -31.69 -17.33
N GLU A 230 -32.99 -31.96 -16.70
CA GLU A 230 -32.33 -33.28 -16.53
C GLU A 230 -31.90 -33.99 -17.85
N VAL A 231 -30.69 -34.58 -18.03
CA VAL A 231 -29.51 -34.70 -17.14
C VAL A 231 -28.23 -35.20 -17.89
N LYS A 232 -27.02 -34.85 -17.40
CA LYS A 232 -25.68 -35.49 -17.66
C LYS A 232 -25.13 -35.42 -19.13
N LYS A 233 -23.83 -35.65 -19.44
CA LYS A 233 -22.62 -36.10 -18.69
C LYS A 233 -21.31 -35.58 -19.35
N ASP A 234 -20.16 -35.93 -18.76
CA ASP A 234 -18.73 -35.88 -19.19
C ASP A 234 -18.40 -35.80 -20.71
N GLY A 235 -17.23 -35.34 -21.20
CA GLY A 235 -15.98 -34.90 -20.57
C GLY A 235 -14.74 -35.15 -21.49
N ASP A 236 -13.55 -34.74 -21.03
CA ASP A 236 -12.19 -35.06 -21.57
C ASP A 236 -11.61 -34.29 -22.80
N GLU A 237 -10.30 -34.04 -22.74
CA GLU A 237 -9.36 -33.37 -23.68
C GLU A 237 -7.99 -34.06 -23.52
N PRO A 238 -6.99 -33.94 -24.43
CA PRO A 238 -6.95 -33.69 -25.88
C PRO A 238 -6.18 -34.86 -26.59
N PRO A 239 -5.61 -34.75 -27.83
CA PRO A 239 -4.24 -34.23 -27.98
C PRO A 239 -3.83 -33.68 -29.39
N VAL A 240 -2.69 -32.97 -29.49
CA VAL A 240 -1.44 -33.31 -30.25
C VAL A 240 -0.42 -32.14 -30.21
N ALA A 241 0.85 -32.35 -30.59
CA ALA A 241 1.96 -31.42 -30.30
C ALA A 241 2.98 -31.24 -31.45
N ALA A 242 3.76 -30.14 -31.41
CA ALA A 242 5.00 -29.96 -32.19
C ALA A 242 5.99 -28.96 -31.52
N ALA A 243 7.29 -29.27 -31.61
CA ALA A 243 8.46 -28.46 -31.18
C ALA A 243 9.73 -29.12 -31.80
N PRO A 244 11.01 -28.72 -31.53
CA PRO A 244 11.55 -27.54 -30.85
C PRO A 244 12.70 -26.84 -31.62
N VAL A 245 13.28 -25.76 -31.07
CA VAL A 245 14.67 -25.33 -31.36
C VAL A 245 15.44 -25.15 -30.03
N LYS A 246 16.75 -25.41 -30.04
CA LYS A 246 17.60 -25.58 -28.84
C LYS A 246 18.59 -24.42 -28.70
N LEU A 247 18.79 -23.95 -27.46
CA LEU A 247 20.01 -23.26 -27.03
C LEU A 247 20.48 -23.87 -25.71
N SER A 248 21.79 -24.02 -25.54
CA SER A 248 22.39 -24.81 -24.45
C SER A 248 23.56 -24.06 -23.79
N PHE A 249 23.57 -24.05 -22.46
CA PHE A 249 24.76 -23.71 -21.68
C PHE A 249 24.77 -24.55 -20.40
N GLY A 250 25.67 -25.54 -20.34
CA GLY A 250 25.75 -26.49 -19.23
C GLY A 250 26.70 -25.98 -18.13
N LEU A 251 26.21 -25.85 -16.90
CA LEU A 251 27.07 -25.56 -15.75
C LEU A 251 27.41 -26.86 -14.98
N LYS A 252 28.70 -27.04 -14.69
CA LYS A 252 29.27 -28.32 -14.28
C LYS A 252 29.28 -28.47 -12.75
N ALA A 253 28.41 -29.33 -12.23
CA ALA A 253 28.43 -29.69 -10.80
C ALA A 253 29.79 -30.31 -10.42
N LYS A 254 30.31 -29.95 -9.24
CA LYS A 254 31.57 -30.48 -8.70
C LYS A 254 31.35 -30.96 -7.26
N ALA A 255 31.61 -32.23 -7.01
CA ALA A 255 31.33 -32.89 -5.74
C ALA A 255 32.33 -32.50 -4.63
N ALA A 256 31.90 -32.63 -3.37
CA ALA A 256 32.75 -32.54 -2.19
C ALA A 256 33.14 -33.96 -1.71
N PRO A 257 34.40 -34.19 -1.27
CA PRO A 257 34.83 -35.48 -0.73
C PRO A 257 34.33 -35.71 0.72
N PRO A 258 34.20 -36.96 1.17
CA PRO A 258 33.58 -37.28 2.45
C PRO A 258 34.58 -37.45 3.61
N ASN A 259 34.12 -37.18 4.84
CA ASN A 259 34.45 -38.01 6.01
C ASN A 259 33.37 -37.90 7.08
N LYS A 260 33.15 -38.97 7.86
CA LYS A 260 32.05 -39.11 8.84
C LYS A 260 32.56 -39.05 10.28
N ALA A 261 31.74 -38.53 11.19
CA ALA A 261 31.41 -39.14 12.50
C ALA A 261 30.32 -38.33 13.24
N GLY A 262 29.66 -38.94 14.24
CA GLY A 262 29.06 -38.18 15.36
C GLY A 262 27.60 -37.71 15.22
N LEU A 263 26.65 -38.63 15.00
CA LEU A 263 25.23 -38.35 15.28
C LEU A 263 25.00 -38.35 16.81
N GLY A 264 24.73 -37.19 17.44
CA GLY A 264 24.49 -37.16 18.88
C GLY A 264 24.15 -35.79 19.49
N GLN A 265 22.87 -35.62 19.83
CA GLN A 265 22.35 -34.79 20.94
C GLN A 265 23.05 -33.44 21.28
N MET A 266 22.49 -32.33 20.78
CA MET A 266 22.38 -31.11 21.60
C MET A 266 21.02 -30.43 21.36
N LYS A 267 20.11 -30.56 22.34
CA LYS A 267 18.86 -29.79 22.39
C LYS A 267 19.16 -28.41 22.96
N SER A 268 18.76 -27.35 22.27
CA SER A 268 18.84 -25.98 22.79
C SER A 268 17.87 -25.82 23.97
N GLN A 269 18.40 -25.60 25.17
CA GLN A 269 17.57 -25.36 26.36
C GLN A 269 17.06 -23.92 26.33
N SER A 270 15.74 -23.73 26.28
CA SER A 270 15.14 -22.40 26.12
C SER A 270 15.14 -21.61 27.42
N ILE A 271 15.52 -20.33 27.31
CA ILE A 271 15.80 -19.45 28.46
C ILE A 271 14.56 -19.03 29.28
N PHE A 272 13.37 -19.51 28.88
CA PHE A 272 12.06 -19.17 29.45
C PHE A 272 11.51 -20.17 30.50
N LYS A 273 12.32 -21.14 30.94
CA LYS A 273 12.05 -21.92 32.16
C LYS A 273 12.95 -21.43 33.30
N ARG A 274 12.54 -20.38 34.01
CA ARG A 274 13.12 -20.09 35.34
C ARG A 274 12.68 -21.20 36.30
N LYS A 275 13.63 -21.70 37.07
CA LYS A 275 13.41 -22.64 38.17
C LYS A 275 12.58 -21.92 39.24
N LYS A 276 11.59 -22.62 39.81
CA LYS A 276 10.97 -22.20 41.07
C LYS A 276 11.80 -22.85 42.17
N ASP A 277 12.51 -22.05 42.95
CA ASP A 277 13.24 -22.56 44.11
C ASP A 277 12.31 -22.58 45.33
N ASP A 278 12.11 -23.75 45.91
CA ASP A 278 11.26 -23.94 47.10
C ASP A 278 11.99 -23.46 48.36
N THR A 279 11.71 -22.20 48.73
CA THR A 279 12.14 -21.62 50.01
C THR A 279 11.20 -22.11 51.11
N VAL A 280 11.63 -23.15 51.84
CA VAL A 280 10.91 -23.66 53.01
C VAL A 280 11.37 -22.91 54.25
N GLU A 281 10.60 -21.88 54.65
CA GLU A 281 10.67 -21.30 56.00
C GLU A 281 9.28 -21.33 56.67
N PRO A 282 9.20 -21.61 57.98
CA PRO A 282 7.93 -21.86 58.67
C PRO A 282 7.15 -20.58 59.02
N LYS A 283 5.82 -20.68 59.01
CA LYS A 283 4.90 -19.56 59.30
C LYS A 283 4.97 -19.13 60.78
N PRO A 284 5.00 -17.82 61.09
CA PRO A 284 4.90 -17.34 62.47
C PRO A 284 3.47 -17.50 63.02
N VAL A 285 3.36 -18.06 64.23
CA VAL A 285 2.07 -18.22 64.93
C VAL A 285 1.66 -16.90 65.57
N LYS A 286 0.45 -16.41 65.26
CA LYS A 286 -0.15 -15.27 65.97
C LYS A 286 -0.55 -15.69 67.38
N LYS A 287 0.16 -15.19 68.39
CA LYS A 287 -0.31 -15.25 69.79
C LYS A 287 -1.46 -14.25 69.96
N VAL A 288 -2.65 -14.75 70.28
CA VAL A 288 -3.73 -13.93 70.85
C VAL A 288 -3.33 -13.55 72.26
N LYS A 289 -3.63 -12.32 72.68
CA LYS A 289 -3.35 -11.81 74.01
C LYS A 289 -4.67 -11.59 74.75
N LEU A 290 -4.82 -12.25 75.88
CA LEU A 290 -5.67 -11.82 77.00
C LEU A 290 -4.82 -10.90 77.90
#